data_AF-A0A954HGC5-F1
#
_entry.id   AF-A0A954HGC5-F1
#
_cell.length_a   1.000
_cell.length_b   1.000
_cell.length_c   1.000
_cell.angle_alpha   90.00
_cell.angle_beta   90.00
_cell.angle_gamma   90.00
#
_symmetry.space_group_name_H-M   'P 1'
#
loop_
_entity.id
_entity.type
_entity.pdbx_description
1 polymer ?
#
loop_
_entity_poly.entity_id
_entity_poly.type
_entity_poly.pdbx_seq_one_letter_code
_entity_poly.pdbx_strand_id
1 'polypeptide(L)'
;WKLVDKRKALADNPGLIEAENKVKITDPITGPLQAYIPIASKINLMNFQHNLDILKAIDDRNPSFDEFNRMFKEAGVQLKGLYPWQVYAYDDQEGTICILEDPAEKKRLYNEQGMEPPE
;
A
#
# COMPACT_ATOMS: atom_id res chain seq x y z
N TRP A 1 -9.59 -3.76 -4.15
CA TRP A 1 -8.48 -3.09 -3.42
C TRP A 1 -7.90 -2.02 -4.33
N LYS A 2 -7.45 -0.89 -3.78
CA LYS A 2 -6.86 0.21 -4.56
C LYS A 2 -5.42 0.42 -4.09
N LEU A 3 -4.48 0.28 -5.02
CA LEU A 3 -3.11 0.75 -4.89
C LEU A 3 -3.04 2.10 -5.61
N VAL A 4 -2.54 3.13 -4.94
CA VAL A 4 -2.48 4.52 -5.43
C VAL A 4 -1.06 5.09 -5.34
N ASP A 5 -0.78 6.12 -6.12
CA ASP A 5 0.41 6.94 -5.96
C ASP A 5 0.23 7.79 -4.69
N LYS A 6 1.15 7.65 -3.73
CA LYS A 6 1.06 8.33 -2.43
C LYS A 6 1.05 9.85 -2.57
N ARG A 7 1.94 10.40 -3.39
CA ARG A 7 2.08 11.85 -3.55
C ARG A 7 0.85 12.44 -4.21
N LYS A 8 0.35 11.75 -5.24
CA LYS A 8 -0.89 12.16 -5.91
C LYS A 8 -2.10 12.06 -4.97
N ALA A 9 -2.22 10.97 -4.21
CA ALA A 9 -3.32 10.79 -3.27
C ALA A 9 -3.34 11.88 -2.18
N LEU A 10 -2.17 12.24 -1.63
CA LEU A 10 -2.04 13.31 -0.64
C LEU A 10 -2.29 14.71 -1.24
N ALA A 11 -1.96 14.92 -2.51
CA ALA A 11 -2.27 16.16 -3.21
C ALA A 11 -3.78 16.31 -3.47
N ASP A 12 -4.45 15.22 -3.86
CA ASP A 12 -5.89 15.18 -4.13
C ASP A 12 -6.72 15.25 -2.84
N ASN A 13 -6.25 14.63 -1.75
CA ASN A 13 -6.86 14.69 -0.43
C ASN A 13 -5.79 14.86 0.67
N PRO A 14 -5.49 16.12 1.06
CA PRO A 14 -4.54 16.40 2.14
C PRO A 14 -4.98 15.93 3.53
N GLY A 15 -6.24 15.52 3.69
CA GLY A 15 -6.77 14.98 4.94
C GLY A 15 -6.47 13.49 5.17
N LEU A 16 -5.90 12.81 4.17
CA LEU A 16 -5.42 11.45 4.33
C LEU A 16 -4.25 11.41 5.31
N ILE A 17 -4.25 10.40 6.18
CA ILE A 17 -3.18 10.17 7.14
C ILE A 17 -2.57 8.79 6.91
N GLU A 18 -1.27 8.63 7.19
CA GLU A 18 -0.68 7.31 7.28
C GLU A 18 -1.25 6.60 8.50
N ALA A 19 -1.78 5.38 8.32
CA ALA A 19 -2.29 4.61 9.44
C ALA A 19 -1.14 4.31 10.43
N GLU A 20 -1.35 4.59 11.72
CA GLU A 20 -0.33 4.57 12.79
C GLU A 20 0.49 3.25 12.88
N ASN A 21 -0.08 2.14 12.42
CA ASN A 21 0.57 0.83 12.40
C ASN A 21 1.35 0.57 11.12
N LYS A 22 2.49 1.26 11.00
CA LYS A 22 3.65 0.97 10.13
C LYS A 22 3.36 0.96 8.62
N VAL A 23 4.40 1.22 7.82
CA VAL A 23 4.93 0.34 6.77
C VAL A 23 5.92 1.20 5.94
N LYS A 24 7.19 1.32 6.38
CA LYS A 24 8.29 1.61 5.46
C LYS A 24 8.78 0.27 4.92
N ILE A 25 8.20 -0.18 3.81
CA ILE A 25 8.69 -1.37 3.11
C ILE A 25 9.92 -0.99 2.31
N THR A 26 11.10 -1.28 2.84
CA THR A 26 12.24 -1.59 1.98
C THR A 26 12.22 -3.05 1.54
N ASP A 27 11.46 -3.91 2.23
CA ASP A 27 11.28 -5.35 1.97
C ASP A 27 9.81 -5.80 2.24
N PRO A 28 9.06 -6.21 1.20
CA PRO A 28 7.67 -6.64 1.29
C PRO A 28 7.51 -8.04 1.90
N ILE A 29 8.59 -8.82 2.05
CA ILE A 29 8.58 -10.13 2.70
C ILE A 29 8.69 -10.00 4.22
N THR A 30 9.38 -9.00 4.76
CA THR A 30 9.61 -8.94 6.22
C THR A 30 8.76 -7.89 6.95
N GLY A 31 8.03 -7.06 6.20
CA GLY A 31 7.22 -5.98 6.76
C GLY A 31 5.83 -6.37 7.30
N PRO A 32 5.11 -5.40 7.91
CA PRO A 32 3.75 -5.56 8.45
C PRO A 32 2.71 -5.99 7.40
N LEU A 33 3.02 -5.79 6.11
CA LEU A 33 2.19 -6.22 4.98
C LEU A 33 1.96 -7.73 4.94
N GLN A 34 2.84 -8.54 5.55
CA GLN A 34 2.66 -9.99 5.69
C GLN A 34 1.31 -10.36 6.32
N ALA A 35 0.79 -9.55 7.24
CA ALA A 35 -0.51 -9.79 7.86
C ALA A 35 -1.69 -9.66 6.88
N TYR A 36 -1.49 -8.89 5.81
CA TYR A 36 -2.51 -8.55 4.81
C TYR A 36 -2.40 -9.39 3.52
N ILE A 37 -1.30 -10.13 3.37
CA ILE A 37 -1.01 -10.95 2.20
C ILE A 37 -1.35 -12.42 2.50
N PRO A 38 -2.23 -13.06 1.71
CA PRO A 38 -2.49 -14.49 1.83
C PRO A 38 -1.20 -15.30 1.68
N ILE A 39 -1.05 -16.38 2.46
CA ILE A 39 0.14 -17.26 2.40
C ILE A 39 0.40 -17.77 0.98
N ALA A 40 -0.66 -18.06 0.21
CA ALA A 40 -0.56 -18.50 -1.18
C ALA A 40 0.10 -17.47 -2.11
N SER A 41 0.07 -16.18 -1.77
CA SER A 41 0.68 -15.10 -2.55
C SER A 41 2.15 -14.84 -2.22
N LYS A 42 2.73 -15.52 -1.21
CA LYS A 42 4.12 -15.29 -0.78
C LYS A 42 5.15 -15.61 -1.87
N ILE A 43 4.95 -16.67 -2.66
CA ILE A 43 5.88 -17.02 -3.76
C ILE A 43 5.88 -15.93 -4.83
N ASN A 44 4.69 -15.43 -5.18
CA ASN A 44 4.56 -14.34 -6.14
C ASN A 44 5.19 -13.04 -5.63
N LEU A 45 5.10 -12.79 -4.32
CA LEU A 45 5.73 -11.65 -3.67
C LEU A 45 7.26 -11.74 -3.68
N MET A 46 7.83 -12.95 -3.55
CA MET A 46 9.27 -13.16 -3.70
C MET A 46 9.75 -12.83 -5.10
N ASN A 47 9.06 -13.32 -6.14
CA ASN A 47 9.39 -12.99 -7.53
C ASN A 47 9.23 -11.49 -7.80
N PHE A 48 8.19 -10.88 -7.24
CA PHE A 48 7.98 -9.44 -7.31
C PHE A 48 9.15 -8.66 -6.70
N GLN A 49 9.57 -9.03 -5.48
CA GLN A 49 10.69 -8.38 -4.81
C GLN A 49 11.99 -8.53 -5.61
N HIS A 50 12.26 -9.72 -6.13
CA HIS A 50 13.44 -9.96 -6.96
C HIS A 50 13.47 -9.06 -8.19
N ASN A 51 12.33 -8.88 -8.87
CA ASN A 51 12.25 -7.99 -10.02
C ASN A 51 12.46 -6.51 -9.64
N LEU A 52 11.99 -6.09 -8.45
CA LEU A 52 12.27 -4.74 -7.93
C LEU A 52 13.75 -4.54 -7.67
N ASP A 53 14.42 -5.53 -7.07
CA ASP A 53 15.86 -5.48 -6.77
C ASP A 53 16.68 -5.41 -8.06
N ILE A 54 16.30 -6.16 -9.10
CA ILE A 54 16.93 -6.08 -10.42
C ILE A 54 16.76 -4.68 -11.01
N LEU A 55 15.55 -4.11 -10.98
CA LEU A 55 15.29 -2.79 -11.54
C LEU A 55 16.11 -1.71 -10.80
N LYS A 56 16.17 -1.79 -9.47
CA LYS A 56 17.01 -0.91 -8.65
C LYS A 56 18.49 -1.03 -8.98
N ALA A 57 18.98 -2.25 -9.20
CA ALA A 57 20.37 -2.49 -9.52
C ALA A 57 20.75 -2.00 -10.93
N ILE A 58 19.81 -1.99 -11.88
CA ILE A 58 20.05 -1.55 -13.25
C ILE A 58 19.90 -0.04 -13.41
N ASP A 59 18.83 0.54 -12.89
CA ASP A 59 18.47 1.94 -13.14
C ASP A 59 18.89 2.90 -12.00
N ASP A 60 19.46 2.39 -10.90
CA ASP A 60 19.83 3.15 -9.69
C ASP A 60 18.68 4.02 -9.13
N ARG A 61 17.44 3.54 -9.30
CA ARG A 61 16.22 4.22 -8.84
C ARG A 61 15.16 3.23 -8.39
N ASN A 62 14.22 3.71 -7.59
CA ASN A 62 12.97 2.98 -7.37
C ASN A 62 12.10 3.01 -8.65
N PRO A 63 11.25 1.99 -8.86
CA PRO A 63 10.27 2.07 -9.93
C PRO A 63 9.30 3.23 -9.68
N SER A 64 8.81 3.82 -10.76
CA SER A 64 7.66 4.72 -10.72
C SER A 64 6.41 3.97 -10.26
N PHE A 65 5.39 4.72 -9.86
CA PHE A 65 4.09 4.14 -9.51
C PHE A 65 3.52 3.23 -10.61
N ASP A 66 3.61 3.64 -11.88
CA ASP A 66 3.07 2.86 -12.99
C ASP A 66 3.83 1.56 -13.21
N GLU A 67 5.16 1.59 -13.11
CA GLU A 67 6.02 0.40 -13.19
C GLU A 67 5.71 -0.56 -12.03
N PHE A 68 5.66 -0.03 -10.81
CA PHE A 68 5.35 -0.79 -9.61
C PHE A 68 3.96 -1.44 -9.70
N ASN A 69 2.94 -0.66 -10.05
CA ASN A 69 1.56 -1.13 -10.16
C ASN A 69 1.40 -2.20 -11.24
N ARG A 70 2.11 -2.07 -12.37
CA ARG A 70 2.15 -3.10 -13.42
C ARG A 70 2.75 -4.39 -12.88
N MET A 71 3.96 -4.34 -12.33
CA MET A 71 4.65 -5.51 -11.77
C MET A 71 3.83 -6.18 -10.65
N PHE A 72 3.16 -5.36 -9.83
CA PHE A 72 2.33 -5.84 -8.71
C PHE A 72 1.10 -6.60 -9.19
N LYS A 73 0.45 -6.11 -10.26
CA LYS A 73 -0.67 -6.79 -10.93
C LYS A 73 -0.22 -8.07 -11.62
N GLU A 74 0.92 -8.05 -12.30
CA GLU A 74 1.51 -9.23 -12.95
C GLU A 74 1.85 -10.34 -11.95
N ALA A 75 2.33 -9.97 -10.76
CA ALA A 75 2.55 -10.91 -9.67
C ALA A 75 1.23 -11.52 -9.12
N GLY A 76 0.07 -10.97 -9.47
CA GLY A 76 -1.23 -11.49 -9.00
C GLY A 76 -1.38 -11.46 -7.47
N VAL A 77 -0.67 -10.54 -6.80
CA VAL A 77 -0.76 -10.39 -5.34
C VAL A 77 -2.13 -9.83 -4.99
N GLN A 78 -2.88 -10.57 -4.17
CA GLN A 78 -4.15 -10.10 -3.64
C GLN A 78 -3.95 -9.45 -2.28
N LEU A 79 -4.01 -8.12 -2.25
CA LEU A 79 -4.03 -7.40 -0.97
C LEU A 79 -5.45 -7.45 -0.40
N LYS A 80 -5.61 -8.10 0.74
CA LYS A 80 -6.86 -8.18 1.50
C LYS A 80 -6.72 -7.44 2.82
N GLY A 81 -7.83 -7.20 3.51
CA GLY A 81 -7.81 -6.68 4.88
C GLY A 81 -7.72 -5.16 5.05
N LEU A 82 -7.93 -4.37 3.99
CA LEU A 82 -8.16 -2.93 4.16
C LEU A 82 -9.59 -2.67 4.63
N TYR A 83 -9.74 -1.70 5.53
CA TYR A 83 -11.05 -1.11 5.81
C TYR A 83 -11.55 -0.29 4.59
N PRO A 84 -12.87 -0.03 4.47
CA PRO A 84 -13.43 0.72 3.35
C PRO A 84 -12.85 2.13 3.17
N TRP A 85 -12.39 2.76 4.25
CA TRP A 85 -11.77 4.08 4.28
C TRP A 85 -10.23 4.06 4.11
N GLN A 86 -9.66 2.91 3.73
CA GLN A 86 -8.21 2.73 3.59
C GLN A 86 -7.80 2.37 2.16
N VAL A 87 -6.59 2.77 1.78
CA VAL A 87 -5.97 2.45 0.50
C VAL A 87 -4.49 2.12 0.69
N TYR A 88 -3.94 1.27 -0.18
CA TYR A 88 -2.49 1.10 -0.25
C TYR A 88 -1.90 2.23 -1.09
N ALA A 89 -0.82 2.85 -0.62
CA ALA A 89 -0.16 3.94 -1.31
C ALA A 89 1.32 3.63 -1.50
N TYR A 90 1.80 3.73 -2.74
CA TYR A 90 3.21 3.55 -3.06
C TYR A 90 3.93 4.90 -3.17
N ASP A 91 5.11 5.00 -2.57
CA ASP A 91 6.01 6.14 -2.62
C ASP A 91 7.25 5.78 -3.45
N ASP A 92 7.40 6.42 -4.61
CA ASP A 92 8.55 6.18 -5.50
C ASP A 92 9.85 6.85 -5.01
N GLN A 93 9.79 7.83 -4.12
CA GLN A 93 10.99 8.48 -3.57
C GLN A 93 11.66 7.56 -2.57
N GLU A 94 10.86 6.95 -1.70
CA GLU A 94 11.37 6.03 -0.69
C GLU A 94 11.37 4.57 -1.17
N GLY A 95 10.61 4.25 -2.23
CA GLY A 95 10.41 2.89 -2.71
C GLY A 95 9.56 2.03 -1.79
N THR A 96 8.65 2.64 -1.03
CA THR A 96 7.88 2.02 0.06
C THR A 96 6.38 1.95 -0.29
N ILE A 97 5.66 1.00 0.31
CA ILE A 97 4.18 1.01 0.34
C ILE A 97 3.73 1.30 1.75
N CYS A 98 2.76 2.19 1.94
CA CYS A 98 2.06 2.41 3.21
C CYS A 98 0.55 2.24 3.03
N ILE A 99 -0.19 2.32 4.13
CA ILE A 99 -1.66 2.41 4.12
C ILE A 99 -2.03 3.86 4.44
N LEU A 100 -2.79 4.49 3.55
CA LEU A 100 -3.44 5.77 3.84
C LEU A 100 -4.86 5.50 4.33
N GLU A 101 -5.23 6.19 5.40
CA GLU A 101 -6.55 6.21 6.00
C GLU A 101 -7.19 7.58 5.75
N ASP A 102 -8.47 7.58 5.39
CA ASP A 102 -9.31 8.77 5.33
C ASP A 102 -10.15 8.87 6.62
N PRO A 103 -9.78 9.77 7.56
CA PRO A 103 -10.51 9.93 8.82
C PRO A 103 -11.93 10.47 8.62
N ALA A 104 -12.15 11.29 7.58
CA ALA A 104 -13.46 11.86 7.30
C ALA A 104 -14.40 10.76 6.80
N GLU A 105 -13.92 9.90 5.91
CA GLU A 105 -14.68 8.75 5.42
C GLU A 105 -14.92 7.72 6.53
N LYS A 106 -13.92 7.45 7.38
CA LYS A 106 -14.10 6.63 8.58
C LYS A 106 -15.23 7.16 9.45
N LYS A 107 -15.20 8.46 9.80
CA LYS A 107 -16.25 9.09 10.60
C LYS A 107 -17.62 9.00 9.93
N ARG A 108 -17.70 9.22 8.61
CA ARG A 108 -18.95 9.12 7.85
C ARG A 108 -19.54 7.70 7.94
N LEU A 109 -18.72 6.68 7.69
CA LEU A 109 -19.16 5.28 7.70
C LEU A 109 -19.58 4.79 9.10
N TYR A 110 -18.88 5.22 10.15
CA TYR A 110 -19.29 4.93 11.53
C TYR A 110 -20.62 5.60 11.88
N ASN A 111 -20.77 6.88 11.54
CA ASN A 111 -22.01 7.63 11.78
C ASN A 111 -23.21 6.99 11.05
N GLU A 112 -23.03 6.52 9.81
CA GLU A 112 -24.07 5.82 9.03
C GLU A 112 -24.52 4.52 9.69
N GLN A 113 -23.65 3.89 10.47
CA GLN A 113 -23.95 2.68 11.22
C GLN A 113 -24.46 2.97 12.65
N GLY A 114 -24.63 4.25 13.01
CA GLY A 114 -25.04 4.67 14.35
C GLY A 114 -23.97 4.41 15.42
N MET A 115 -22.70 4.35 15.03
CA MET A 115 -21.56 4.11 15.91
C MET A 115 -20.60 5.30 15.90
N GLU A 116 -19.82 5.47 16.97
CA GLU A 116 -18.69 6.41 16.98
C GLU A 116 -17.41 5.69 16.57
N PRO A 117 -16.54 6.32 15.76
CA PRO A 117 -15.26 5.73 15.41
C PRO A 117 -14.38 5.58 16.67
N PRO A 118 -13.66 4.45 16.82
CA PRO A 118 -12.72 4.29 17.91
C PRO A 118 -11.63 5.37 17.84
N GLU A 119 -11.30 5.96 19.00
CA GLU A 119 -10.21 6.92 19.19
C GLU A 119 -8.84 6.31 18.85
#